data_AF-A0A482RQW5-F1
#
_entry.id   AF-A0A482RQW5-F1
#
_cell.length_a   1.000
_cell.length_b   1.000
_cell.length_c   1.000
_cell.angle_alpha   90.00
_cell.angle_beta   90.00
_cell.angle_gamma   90.00
#
_symmetry.space_group_name_H-M   'P 1'
#
loop_
_entity.id
_entity.type
_entity.pdbx_description
1 polymer ?
#
loop_
_entity_poly.entity_id
_entity_poly.type
_entity_poly.pdbx_seq_one_letter_code
_entity_poly.pdbx_strand_id
1 'polypeptide(L)'
;MQEKIRVPAVISETPPRFLFDMARTLAVDTKPLKFAYSRLNSLLKTLQITNVDEFTPLQLVADFATLLATYSTGFVVITEPYNPKTPHIADPIMQLACLDASLAVKPVFQKFQSVILTSGTLSPLDMYPKMLNFNPVVRESLDMSIARPCICPMVVSRGNDLSPLSSRFEMRDDNTVLYNYGILLVELCKTVPDGIVAFFPSYSYMEKTIAAWHTSGLLRAMEVRHGVHSAHTRARAPLRQHQQHTCIVVRTSARACVRAGCQAPVH
;
A
#
# COMPACT_ATOMS: atom_id res chain seq x y z
N MET A 1 5.12 -10.59 -26.69
CA MET A 1 4.46 -9.95 -25.53
C MET A 1 3.03 -9.50 -25.84
N GLN A 2 2.76 -8.81 -26.96
CA GLN A 2 1.39 -8.37 -27.30
C GLN A 2 0.35 -9.50 -27.36
N GLU A 3 0.70 -10.68 -27.88
CA GLU A 3 -0.23 -11.84 -27.89
C GLU A 3 -0.55 -12.36 -26.48
N LYS A 4 0.45 -12.36 -25.58
CA LYS A 4 0.28 -12.78 -24.17
C LYS A 4 -0.48 -11.77 -23.32
N ILE A 5 -0.71 -10.55 -23.82
CA ILE A 5 -1.51 -9.49 -23.16
C ILE A 5 -2.98 -9.57 -23.57
N ARG A 6 -3.27 -10.08 -24.78
CA ARG A 6 -4.65 -10.22 -25.32
C ARG A 6 -5.30 -11.53 -24.87
N VAL A 7 -5.54 -11.65 -23.58
CA VAL A 7 -6.18 -12.82 -22.99
C VAL A 7 -7.59 -12.44 -22.52
N PRO A 8 -8.63 -13.27 -22.68
CA PRO A 8 -9.99 -12.93 -22.22
C PRO A 8 -10.21 -13.10 -20.70
N ALA A 9 -9.29 -13.77 -20.00
CA ALA A 9 -9.39 -14.08 -18.58
C ALA A 9 -8.09 -13.76 -17.84
N VAL A 10 -8.18 -13.62 -16.51
CA VAL A 10 -6.99 -13.45 -15.66
C VAL A 10 -6.16 -14.72 -15.69
N ILE A 11 -4.88 -14.57 -16.03
CA ILE A 11 -3.91 -15.68 -16.06
C ILE A 11 -2.78 -15.38 -15.09
N SER A 12 -2.39 -16.38 -14.30
CA SER A 12 -1.16 -16.37 -13.53
C SER A 12 -0.21 -17.44 -14.04
N GLU A 13 1.03 -17.05 -14.33
CA GLU A 13 2.08 -17.94 -14.85
C GLU A 13 3.37 -17.74 -14.03
N THR A 14 4.09 -18.82 -13.78
CA THR A 14 5.45 -18.73 -13.22
C THR A 14 6.43 -18.24 -14.31
N PRO A 15 7.47 -17.46 -13.96
CA PRO A 15 8.49 -17.00 -14.91
C PRO A 15 9.08 -18.10 -15.82
N PRO A 16 9.48 -19.30 -15.34
CA PRO A 16 10.02 -20.34 -16.23
C PRO A 16 8.99 -20.83 -17.26
N ARG A 17 7.72 -20.94 -16.88
CA ARG A 17 6.64 -21.32 -17.80
C ARG A 17 6.41 -20.25 -18.86
N PHE A 18 6.38 -18.99 -18.44
CA PHE A 18 6.24 -17.85 -19.34
C PHE A 18 7.40 -17.81 -20.36
N LEU A 19 8.63 -17.99 -19.90
CA LEU A 19 9.82 -18.04 -20.76
C LEU A 19 9.82 -19.24 -21.71
N PHE A 20 9.36 -20.41 -21.26
CA PHE A 20 9.25 -21.60 -22.10
C PHE A 20 8.26 -21.38 -23.25
N ASP A 21 7.08 -20.83 -22.95
CA ASP A 21 6.07 -20.51 -23.96
C ASP A 21 6.60 -19.45 -24.94
N MET A 22 7.29 -18.43 -24.42
CA MET A 22 7.87 -17.37 -25.24
C MET A 22 8.99 -17.90 -26.15
N ALA A 23 9.85 -18.78 -25.67
CA ALA A 23 10.91 -19.41 -26.46
C ALA A 23 10.31 -20.28 -27.57
N ARG A 24 9.20 -20.98 -27.31
CA ARG A 24 8.49 -21.79 -28.30
C ARG A 24 7.84 -20.94 -29.40
N THR A 25 7.21 -19.83 -29.04
CA THR A 25 6.47 -18.99 -30.01
C THR A 25 7.39 -18.06 -30.80
N LEU A 26 8.39 -17.47 -30.15
CA LEU A 26 9.23 -16.42 -30.76
C LEU A 26 10.64 -16.90 -31.14
N ALA A 27 11.00 -18.15 -30.85
CA ALA A 27 12.34 -18.71 -31.06
C ALA A 27 13.45 -17.85 -30.40
N VAL A 28 13.15 -17.21 -29.27
CA VAL A 28 14.09 -16.37 -28.52
C VAL A 28 14.68 -17.14 -27.36
N ASP A 29 16.01 -17.19 -27.30
CA ASP A 29 16.74 -17.79 -26.18
C ASP A 29 16.59 -16.98 -24.89
N THR A 30 16.59 -17.68 -23.75
CA THR A 30 16.47 -17.05 -22.43
C THR A 30 17.76 -16.35 -21.97
N LYS A 31 18.93 -16.77 -22.46
CA LYS A 31 20.24 -16.22 -22.04
C LYS A 31 20.42 -14.74 -22.45
N PRO A 32 20.12 -14.32 -23.69
CA PRO A 32 20.20 -12.90 -24.07
C PRO A 32 19.30 -11.98 -23.25
N LEU A 33 18.12 -12.45 -22.82
CA LEU A 33 17.17 -11.62 -22.06
C LEU A 33 17.73 -11.15 -20.72
N LYS A 34 18.61 -11.92 -20.09
CA LYS A 34 19.27 -11.52 -18.82
C LYS A 34 20.09 -10.24 -18.95
N PHE A 35 20.50 -9.88 -20.17
CA PHE A 35 21.34 -8.71 -20.44
C PHE A 35 20.57 -7.61 -21.18
N ALA A 36 19.24 -7.73 -21.32
CA ALA A 36 18.42 -6.79 -22.08
C ALA A 36 18.55 -5.35 -21.54
N TYR A 37 18.43 -5.17 -20.23
CA TYR A 37 18.61 -3.87 -19.58
C TYR A 37 20.01 -3.28 -19.82
N SER A 38 21.06 -4.06 -19.56
CA SER A 38 22.44 -3.61 -19.71
C SER A 38 22.80 -3.23 -21.14
N ARG A 39 22.25 -3.97 -22.13
CA ARG A 39 22.46 -3.70 -23.56
C ARG A 39 21.71 -2.46 -23.99
N LEU A 40 20.46 -2.31 -23.58
CA LEU A 40 19.67 -1.12 -23.90
C LEU A 40 20.34 0.14 -23.33
N ASN A 41 20.77 0.12 -22.07
CA ASN A 41 21.46 1.25 -21.46
C ASN A 41 22.81 1.57 -22.12
N SER A 42 23.57 0.55 -22.51
CA SER A 42 24.80 0.77 -23.27
C SER A 42 24.51 1.44 -24.61
N LEU A 43 23.47 0.99 -25.32
CA LEU A 43 23.06 1.55 -26.60
C LEU A 43 22.57 3.00 -26.48
N LEU A 44 21.74 3.31 -25.48
CA LEU A 44 21.28 4.69 -25.22
C LEU A 44 22.45 5.64 -24.96
N LYS A 45 23.47 5.18 -24.22
CA LYS A 45 24.71 5.94 -23.97
C LYS A 45 25.53 6.13 -25.23
N THR A 46 25.70 5.09 -26.04
CA THR A 46 26.46 5.17 -27.30
C THR A 46 25.82 6.10 -28.32
N LEU A 47 24.49 6.10 -28.41
CA LEU A 47 23.73 6.99 -29.30
C LEU A 47 23.65 8.45 -28.81
N GLN A 48 24.23 8.76 -27.64
CA GLN A 48 24.24 10.11 -27.05
C GLN A 48 22.84 10.74 -26.96
N ILE A 49 21.82 9.92 -26.64
CA ILE A 49 20.44 10.40 -26.52
C ILE A 49 20.34 11.29 -25.29
N THR A 50 19.92 12.55 -25.50
CA THR A 50 19.76 13.55 -24.45
C THR A 50 18.43 13.41 -23.70
N ASN A 51 17.36 12.99 -24.40
CA ASN A 51 16.02 12.82 -23.83
C ASN A 51 15.79 11.36 -23.40
N VAL A 52 16.26 10.99 -22.21
CA VAL A 52 16.09 9.63 -21.67
C VAL A 52 14.61 9.34 -21.32
N ASP A 53 13.85 10.37 -20.97
CA ASP A 53 12.45 10.24 -20.52
C ASP A 53 11.53 9.63 -21.59
N GLU A 54 11.80 9.92 -22.87
CA GLU A 54 11.05 9.36 -24.01
C GLU A 54 11.20 7.84 -24.13
N PHE A 55 12.32 7.29 -23.64
CA PHE A 55 12.64 5.86 -23.71
C PHE A 55 12.28 5.09 -22.43
N THR A 56 11.63 5.73 -21.46
CA THR A 56 11.17 5.08 -20.22
C THR A 56 10.33 3.82 -20.49
N PRO A 57 9.36 3.80 -21.44
CA PRO A 57 8.59 2.58 -21.72
C PRO A 57 9.45 1.42 -22.23
N LEU A 58 10.50 1.73 -23.00
CA LEU A 58 11.42 0.72 -23.52
C LEU A 58 12.33 0.18 -22.41
N GLN A 59 12.77 1.05 -21.49
CA GLN A 59 13.49 0.65 -20.29
C GLN A 59 12.64 -0.27 -19.41
N LEU A 60 11.36 0.04 -19.19
CA LEU A 60 10.44 -0.81 -18.42
C LEU A 60 10.29 -2.21 -19.04
N VAL A 61 10.20 -2.32 -20.37
CA VAL A 61 10.13 -3.63 -21.05
C VAL A 61 11.46 -4.39 -20.90
N ALA A 62 12.60 -3.71 -21.00
CA ALA A 62 13.92 -4.32 -20.82
C ALA A 62 14.15 -4.77 -19.37
N ASP A 63 13.70 -3.99 -18.39
CA ASP A 63 13.71 -4.34 -16.96
C ASP A 63 12.85 -5.56 -16.71
N PHE A 64 11.61 -5.57 -17.21
CA PHE A 64 10.70 -6.71 -17.10
C PHE A 64 11.31 -7.98 -17.70
N ALA A 65 11.88 -7.92 -18.91
CA ALA A 65 12.54 -9.05 -19.55
C ALA A 65 13.76 -9.55 -18.76
N THR A 66 14.55 -8.63 -18.21
CA THR A 66 15.74 -8.95 -17.41
C THR A 66 15.34 -9.64 -16.09
N LEU A 67 14.33 -9.12 -15.40
CA LEU A 67 13.82 -9.71 -14.15
C LEU A 67 13.23 -11.10 -14.37
N LEU A 68 12.41 -11.27 -15.41
CA LEU A 68 11.86 -12.57 -15.81
C LEU A 68 12.95 -13.62 -16.06
N ALA A 69 14.01 -13.24 -16.79
CA ALA A 69 15.08 -14.16 -17.14
C ALA A 69 16.03 -14.45 -15.98
N THR A 70 16.15 -13.53 -15.02
CA THR A 70 17.08 -13.64 -13.89
C THR A 70 16.47 -14.44 -12.73
N TYR A 71 15.23 -14.13 -12.35
CA TYR A 71 14.57 -14.73 -11.20
C TYR A 71 13.56 -15.80 -11.63
N SER A 72 13.90 -17.06 -11.40
CA SER A 72 13.02 -18.21 -11.69
C SER A 72 12.04 -18.53 -10.55
N THR A 73 12.36 -18.12 -9.32
CA THR A 73 11.60 -18.43 -8.09
C THR A 73 11.20 -17.15 -7.37
N GLY A 74 10.06 -17.18 -6.68
CA GLY A 74 9.57 -16.07 -5.86
C GLY A 74 8.86 -14.96 -6.65
N PHE A 75 8.76 -15.09 -7.98
CA PHE A 75 8.01 -14.17 -8.84
C PHE A 75 6.85 -14.87 -9.55
N VAL A 76 5.80 -14.12 -9.85
CA VAL A 76 4.66 -14.55 -10.66
C VAL A 76 4.31 -13.48 -11.67
N VAL A 77 4.01 -13.90 -12.90
CA VAL A 77 3.47 -13.04 -13.95
C VAL A 77 1.95 -13.13 -13.89
N ILE A 78 1.30 -11.99 -13.68
CA ILE A 78 -0.16 -11.89 -13.64
C ILE A 78 -0.59 -11.01 -14.81
N THR A 79 -1.45 -11.54 -15.68
CA THR A 79 -2.07 -10.78 -16.77
C THR A 79 -3.54 -10.61 -16.44
N GLU A 80 -3.95 -9.36 -16.23
CA GLU A 80 -5.33 -8.95 -15.96
C GLU A 80 -5.88 -8.23 -17.19
N PRO A 81 -6.95 -8.74 -17.84
CA PRO A 81 -7.46 -8.12 -19.07
C PRO A 81 -8.41 -6.95 -18.84
N TYR A 82 -9.00 -6.87 -17.66
CA TYR A 82 -9.98 -5.86 -17.29
C TYR A 82 -9.63 -5.29 -15.93
N ASN A 83 -9.82 -3.97 -15.78
CA ASN A 83 -9.72 -3.33 -14.49
C ASN A 83 -10.95 -3.68 -13.63
N PRO A 84 -10.78 -4.10 -12.36
CA PRO A 84 -11.91 -4.43 -11.48
C PRO A 84 -12.92 -3.28 -11.29
N LYS A 85 -12.51 -2.03 -11.51
CA LYS A 85 -13.40 -0.85 -11.42
C LYS A 85 -14.21 -0.60 -12.68
N THR A 86 -13.75 -1.06 -13.85
CA THR A 86 -14.38 -0.82 -15.16
C THR A 86 -14.35 -2.09 -16.01
N PRO A 87 -15.18 -3.10 -15.69
CA PRO A 87 -15.13 -4.41 -16.34
C PRO A 87 -15.54 -4.40 -17.82
N HIS A 88 -16.22 -3.34 -18.28
CA HIS A 88 -16.70 -3.22 -19.66
C HIS A 88 -15.67 -2.63 -20.62
N ILE A 89 -14.58 -2.07 -20.12
CA ILE A 89 -13.52 -1.45 -20.93
C ILE A 89 -12.30 -2.36 -20.86
N ALA A 90 -11.82 -2.82 -22.01
CA ALA A 90 -10.60 -3.62 -22.08
C ALA A 90 -9.38 -2.74 -21.76
N ASP A 91 -8.70 -3.04 -20.66
CA ASP A 91 -7.50 -2.36 -20.18
C ASP A 91 -6.51 -3.42 -19.68
N PRO A 92 -5.81 -4.11 -20.60
CA PRO A 92 -5.02 -5.27 -20.24
C PRO A 92 -3.68 -4.86 -19.62
N ILE A 93 -3.43 -5.32 -18.40
CA ILE A 93 -2.23 -5.04 -17.63
C ILE A 93 -1.50 -6.35 -17.35
N MET A 94 -0.18 -6.34 -17.58
CA MET A 94 0.72 -7.43 -17.20
C MET A 94 1.61 -6.96 -16.07
N GLN A 95 1.62 -7.69 -14.96
CA GLN A 95 2.36 -7.37 -13.75
C GLN A 95 3.32 -8.50 -13.41
N LEU A 96 4.57 -8.15 -13.10
CA LEU A 96 5.53 -9.07 -12.49
C LEU A 96 5.51 -8.84 -10.98
N ALA A 97 4.86 -9.72 -10.24
CA ALA A 97 4.73 -9.63 -8.79
C ALA A 97 5.83 -10.43 -8.10
N CYS A 98 6.60 -9.78 -7.21
CA CYS A 98 7.50 -10.47 -6.29
C CYS A 98 6.73 -10.92 -5.04
N LEU A 99 6.69 -12.22 -4.80
CA LEU A 99 6.04 -12.84 -3.64
C LEU A 99 7.03 -13.10 -2.50
N ASP A 100 8.34 -13.07 -2.78
CA ASP A 100 9.39 -13.35 -1.81
C ASP A 100 10.23 -12.09 -1.49
N ALA A 101 9.90 -11.46 -0.36
CA ALA A 101 10.61 -10.28 0.12
C ALA A 101 12.07 -10.58 0.55
N SER A 102 12.42 -11.84 0.84
CA SER A 102 13.78 -12.20 1.24
C SER A 102 14.81 -11.94 0.14
N LEU A 103 14.39 -12.04 -1.14
CA LEU A 103 15.26 -11.80 -2.30
C LEU A 103 15.87 -10.40 -2.30
N ALA A 104 15.09 -9.39 -1.87
CA ALA A 104 15.53 -8.01 -1.82
C ALA A 104 16.49 -7.73 -0.65
N VAL A 105 16.29 -8.40 0.49
CA VAL A 105 17.08 -8.14 1.72
C VAL A 105 18.33 -9.02 1.78
N LYS A 106 18.34 -10.17 1.10
CA LYS A 106 19.49 -11.08 1.02
C LYS A 106 20.85 -10.39 0.75
N PRO A 107 21.01 -9.49 -0.25
CA PRO A 107 22.30 -8.82 -0.46
C PRO A 107 22.70 -7.90 0.70
N VAL A 108 21.74 -7.34 1.44
CA VAL A 108 22.02 -6.51 2.62
C VAL A 108 22.62 -7.36 3.73
N PHE A 109 22.01 -8.52 4.03
CA PHE A 109 22.53 -9.44 5.04
C PHE A 109 23.87 -10.08 4.66
N GLN A 110 24.16 -10.24 3.37
CA GLN A 110 25.46 -10.76 2.91
C GLN A 110 26.56 -9.70 2.94
N LYS A 111 26.22 -8.43 2.73
CA LYS A 111 27.19 -7.34 2.63
C LYS A 111 27.63 -6.81 4.00
N PHE A 112 26.75 -6.83 4.99
CA PHE A 112 27.00 -6.27 6.32
C PHE A 112 27.10 -7.37 7.38
N GLN A 113 28.06 -7.24 8.30
CA GLN A 113 28.27 -8.20 9.39
C GLN A 113 27.15 -8.18 10.42
N SER A 114 26.63 -6.99 10.75
CA SER A 114 25.57 -6.81 11.73
C SER A 114 24.51 -5.86 11.19
N VAL A 115 23.26 -6.32 11.12
CA VAL A 115 22.10 -5.53 10.72
C VAL A 115 21.10 -5.52 11.87
N ILE A 116 20.75 -4.32 12.35
CA ILE A 116 19.82 -4.14 13.46
C ILE A 116 18.50 -3.61 12.88
N LEU A 117 17.42 -4.36 13.09
CA LEU A 117 16.08 -3.96 12.71
C LEU A 117 15.35 -3.41 13.93
N THR A 118 15.12 -2.11 13.96
CA THR A 118 14.39 -1.44 15.04
C THR A 118 13.07 -0.86 14.51
N SER A 119 11.94 -1.21 15.13
CA SER A 119 10.71 -0.46 14.97
C SER A 119 9.85 -0.59 16.21
N GLY A 120 9.18 0.52 16.58
CA GLY A 120 8.33 0.59 17.77
C GLY A 120 6.98 -0.11 17.62
N THR A 121 6.67 -0.64 16.43
CA THR A 121 5.38 -1.31 16.14
C THR A 121 5.57 -2.71 15.55
N LEU A 122 6.77 -3.28 15.62
CA LEU A 122 7.01 -4.66 15.16
C LEU A 122 6.31 -5.63 16.11
N SER A 123 5.18 -6.18 15.65
CA SER A 123 4.46 -7.23 16.36
C SER A 123 3.71 -8.12 15.37
N PRO A 124 3.78 -9.45 15.50
CA PRO A 124 4.66 -10.23 16.38
C PRO A 124 6.10 -10.36 15.85
N LEU A 125 7.09 -10.33 16.74
CA LEU A 125 8.53 -10.42 16.37
C LEU A 125 8.91 -11.73 15.65
N ASP A 126 8.17 -12.81 15.87
CA ASP A 126 8.45 -14.12 15.26
C ASP A 126 8.09 -14.22 13.77
N MET A 127 7.29 -13.28 13.24
CA MET A 127 6.88 -13.31 11.83
C MET A 127 8.01 -12.86 10.90
N TYR A 128 8.74 -11.81 11.27
CA TYR A 128 9.75 -11.19 10.39
C TYR A 128 10.90 -12.13 10.00
N PRO A 129 11.48 -12.93 10.93
CA PRO A 129 12.52 -13.91 10.59
C PRO A 129 12.04 -14.93 9.55
N LYS A 130 10.79 -15.39 9.68
CA LYS A 130 10.19 -16.37 8.76
C LYS A 130 9.90 -15.77 7.39
N MET A 131 9.39 -14.54 7.34
CA MET A 131 9.03 -13.87 6.08
C MET A 131 10.26 -13.42 5.28
N LEU A 132 11.29 -12.91 5.95
CA LEU A 132 12.50 -12.41 5.32
C LEU A 132 13.63 -13.44 5.27
N ASN A 133 13.39 -14.66 5.76
CA ASN A 133 14.30 -15.79 5.77
C ASN A 133 15.68 -15.47 6.38
N PHE A 134 15.69 -14.97 7.62
CA PHE A 134 16.91 -14.72 8.38
C PHE A 134 16.78 -15.22 9.83
N ASN A 135 17.93 -15.45 10.48
CA ASN A 135 18.00 -15.95 11.85
C ASN A 135 18.56 -14.84 12.77
N PRO A 136 17.72 -14.10 13.51
CA PRO A 136 18.22 -13.10 14.46
C PRO A 136 18.91 -13.78 15.64
N VAL A 137 20.01 -13.18 16.10
CA VAL A 137 20.69 -13.59 17.35
C VAL A 137 19.91 -13.09 18.57
N VAL A 138 19.36 -11.88 18.48
CA VAL A 138 18.62 -11.22 19.56
C VAL A 138 17.25 -10.80 19.02
N ARG A 139 16.20 -11.08 19.81
CA ARG A 139 14.82 -10.68 19.53
C ARG A 139 14.19 -10.18 20.82
N GLU A 140 14.16 -8.86 20.98
CA GLU A 140 13.67 -8.25 22.22
C GLU A 140 12.61 -7.21 21.89
N SER A 141 11.50 -7.28 22.61
CA SER A 141 10.51 -6.20 22.67
C SER A 141 10.80 -5.40 23.94
N LEU A 142 11.15 -4.12 23.76
CA LEU A 142 11.32 -3.22 24.89
C LEU A 142 9.96 -2.63 25.24
N ASP A 143 9.40 -3.09 26.35
CA ASP A 143 8.16 -2.54 26.87
C ASP A 143 8.36 -1.09 27.31
N MET A 144 7.36 -0.28 27.05
CA MET A 144 7.38 1.14 27.40
C MET A 144 7.19 1.30 28.92
N SER A 145 8.28 1.54 29.65
CA SER A 145 8.24 1.79 31.10
C SER A 145 7.87 3.25 31.39
N ILE A 146 6.58 3.55 31.51
CA ILE A 146 6.11 4.86 31.96
C ILE A 146 5.50 4.72 33.35
N ALA A 147 5.85 5.63 34.27
CA ALA A 147 5.30 5.70 35.62
C ALA A 147 3.79 6.07 35.68
N ARG A 148 3.19 6.43 34.53
CA ARG A 148 1.79 6.84 34.35
C ARG A 148 1.24 6.21 33.06
N PRO A 149 -0.03 5.79 33.02
CA PRO A 149 -0.65 5.32 31.79
C PRO A 149 -0.88 6.49 30.82
N CYS A 150 0.02 6.67 29.85
CA CYS A 150 -0.08 7.72 28.84
C CYS A 150 -0.97 7.38 27.64
N ILE A 151 -1.42 6.13 27.53
CA ILE A 151 -2.23 5.63 26.42
C ILE A 151 -3.35 4.75 27.00
N CYS A 152 -4.58 4.97 26.52
CA CYS A 152 -5.75 4.17 26.88
C CYS A 152 -6.31 3.51 25.60
N PRO A 153 -5.81 2.32 25.21
CA PRO A 153 -6.37 1.59 24.09
C PRO A 153 -7.74 1.04 24.46
N MET A 154 -8.76 1.34 23.65
CA MET A 154 -10.13 0.87 23.87
C MET A 154 -10.67 0.26 22.57
N VAL A 155 -11.26 -0.93 22.68
CA VAL A 155 -11.93 -1.60 21.56
C VAL A 155 -13.44 -1.45 21.73
N VAL A 156 -14.05 -0.65 20.84
CA VAL A 156 -15.51 -0.48 20.80
C VAL A 156 -16.10 -1.51 19.84
N SER A 157 -16.78 -2.52 20.37
CA SER A 157 -17.32 -3.64 19.59
C SER A 157 -18.81 -3.52 19.24
N ARG A 158 -19.54 -2.64 19.94
CA ARG A 158 -21.00 -2.47 19.79
C ARG A 158 -21.37 -0.98 19.84
N GLY A 159 -22.40 -0.62 19.07
CA GLY A 159 -23.04 0.70 19.13
C GLY A 159 -24.01 0.84 20.29
N ASN A 160 -24.64 2.01 20.42
CA ASN A 160 -25.65 2.29 21.44
C ASN A 160 -26.87 1.37 21.31
N ASP A 161 -27.19 0.96 20.08
CA ASP A 161 -28.30 0.06 19.77
C ASP A 161 -27.95 -1.43 19.96
N LEU A 162 -26.82 -1.73 20.63
CA LEU A 162 -26.24 -3.07 20.80
C LEU A 162 -25.88 -3.80 19.50
N SER A 163 -26.04 -3.15 18.34
CA SER A 163 -25.63 -3.67 17.04
C SER A 163 -24.12 -3.83 16.96
N PRO A 164 -23.61 -4.92 16.35
CA PRO A 164 -22.17 -5.12 16.21
C PRO A 164 -21.55 -4.04 15.33
N LEU A 165 -20.53 -3.37 15.83
CA LEU A 165 -19.80 -2.36 15.08
C LEU A 165 -18.66 -3.03 14.33
N SER A 166 -18.88 -3.31 13.04
CA SER A 166 -17.90 -4.05 12.24
C SER A 166 -17.83 -3.57 10.80
N SER A 167 -16.61 -3.31 10.33
CA SER A 167 -16.32 -3.03 8.93
C SER A 167 -16.01 -4.32 8.13
N ARG A 168 -16.68 -5.44 8.42
CA ARG A 168 -16.61 -6.66 7.57
C ARG A 168 -17.31 -6.39 6.25
N PHE A 169 -16.83 -6.99 5.16
CA PHE A 169 -17.30 -6.70 3.80
C PHE A 169 -18.84 -6.77 3.68
N GLU A 170 -19.46 -7.80 4.26
CA GLU A 170 -20.92 -8.01 4.27
C GLU A 170 -21.70 -6.92 5.00
N MET A 171 -21.14 -6.35 6.07
CA MET A 171 -21.81 -5.36 6.94
C MET A 171 -21.45 -3.90 6.58
N ARG A 172 -20.59 -3.68 5.58
CA ARG A 172 -20.12 -2.32 5.20
C ARG A 172 -21.19 -1.48 4.51
N ASP A 173 -22.10 -2.11 3.77
CA ASP A 173 -23.17 -1.40 3.07
C ASP A 173 -24.43 -1.23 3.94
N ASP A 174 -24.43 -1.73 5.19
CA ASP A 174 -25.51 -1.47 6.15
C ASP A 174 -25.42 -0.05 6.69
N ASN A 175 -26.45 0.73 6.39
CA ASN A 175 -26.55 2.13 6.82
C ASN A 175 -26.63 2.27 8.35
N THR A 176 -27.09 1.23 9.06
CA THR A 176 -27.15 1.19 10.53
C THR A 176 -25.74 1.23 11.13
N VAL A 177 -24.80 0.49 10.54
CA VAL A 177 -23.40 0.45 10.98
C VAL A 177 -22.71 1.80 10.70
N LEU A 178 -22.96 2.39 9.53
CA LEU A 178 -22.44 3.72 9.18
C LEU A 178 -22.94 4.80 10.14
N TYR A 179 -24.23 4.76 10.49
CA TYR A 179 -24.83 5.68 11.44
C TYR A 179 -24.22 5.54 12.84
N ASN A 180 -24.05 4.31 13.32
CA ASN A 180 -23.42 4.03 14.61
C ASN A 180 -21.97 4.53 14.71
N TYR A 181 -21.16 4.39 13.63
CA TYR A 181 -19.83 4.98 13.57
C TYR A 181 -19.88 6.51 13.68
N GLY A 182 -20.88 7.14 13.06
CA GLY A 182 -21.07 8.58 13.11
C GLY A 182 -21.44 9.06 14.53
N ILE A 183 -22.37 8.37 15.21
CA ILE A 183 -22.72 8.67 16.61
C ILE A 183 -21.51 8.54 17.52
N LEU A 184 -20.74 7.45 17.39
CA LEU A 184 -19.53 7.24 18.18
C LEU A 184 -18.57 8.43 18.04
N LEU A 185 -18.36 8.90 16.81
CA LEU A 185 -17.50 10.03 16.55
C LEU A 185 -18.07 11.35 17.12
N VAL A 186 -19.38 11.58 17.02
CA VAL A 186 -20.04 12.75 17.64
C VAL A 186 -19.83 12.75 19.16
N GLU A 187 -19.98 11.61 19.81
CA GLU A 187 -19.81 11.50 21.27
C GLU A 187 -18.35 11.67 21.71
N LEU A 188 -17.41 11.14 20.92
CA LEU A 188 -15.98 11.39 21.14
C LEU A 188 -15.62 12.87 20.92
N CYS A 189 -16.19 13.52 19.91
CA CYS A 189 -16.04 14.97 19.72
C CYS A 189 -16.58 15.76 20.93
N LYS A 190 -17.51 15.21 21.71
CA LYS A 190 -17.99 15.91 22.91
C LYS A 190 -16.98 15.91 24.05
N THR A 191 -16.16 14.86 24.14
CA THR A 191 -15.26 14.60 25.26
C THR A 191 -13.81 14.99 24.96
N VAL A 192 -13.39 14.95 23.70
CA VAL A 192 -11.99 15.19 23.28
C VAL A 192 -11.79 16.65 22.82
N PRO A 193 -10.96 17.46 23.51
CA PRO A 193 -10.82 18.89 23.22
C PRO A 193 -9.88 19.24 22.04
N ASP A 194 -8.82 18.46 21.79
CA ASP A 194 -7.73 18.84 20.87
C ASP A 194 -7.85 18.23 19.45
N GLY A 195 -8.98 17.58 19.18
CA GLY A 195 -9.30 16.99 17.88
C GLY A 195 -9.08 15.48 17.79
N ILE A 196 -9.64 14.90 16.73
CA ILE A 196 -9.73 13.45 16.51
C ILE A 196 -9.21 13.13 15.11
N VAL A 197 -8.45 12.04 15.00
CA VAL A 197 -8.03 11.48 13.72
C VAL A 197 -8.74 10.14 13.52
N ALA A 198 -9.60 10.06 12.51
CA ALA A 198 -10.33 8.85 12.16
C ALA A 198 -9.75 8.21 10.91
N PHE A 199 -9.34 6.94 11.00
CA PHE A 199 -8.79 6.17 9.89
C PHE A 199 -9.84 5.24 9.28
N PHE A 200 -9.93 5.22 7.95
CA PHE A 200 -10.86 4.36 7.20
C PHE A 200 -10.11 3.25 6.46
N PRO A 201 -10.76 2.09 6.22
CA PRO A 201 -10.15 0.96 5.52
C PRO A 201 -9.93 1.19 4.02
N SER A 202 -10.70 2.08 3.37
CA SER A 202 -10.50 2.45 1.96
C SER A 202 -11.07 3.83 1.64
N TYR A 203 -10.58 4.45 0.56
CA TYR A 203 -11.11 5.73 0.04
C TYR A 203 -12.57 5.64 -0.38
N SER A 204 -12.94 4.58 -1.12
CA SER A 204 -14.33 4.38 -1.56
C SER A 204 -15.28 4.24 -0.37
N TYR A 205 -14.84 3.60 0.70
CA TYR A 205 -15.64 3.48 1.93
C TYR A 205 -15.73 4.81 2.68
N MET A 206 -14.64 5.57 2.75
CA MET A 206 -14.63 6.91 3.34
C MET A 206 -15.63 7.83 2.64
N GLU A 207 -15.61 7.92 1.31
CA GLU A 207 -16.52 8.77 0.53
C GLU A 207 -17.98 8.40 0.76
N LYS A 208 -18.31 7.10 0.69
CA LYS A 208 -19.65 6.58 1.01
C LYS A 208 -20.09 6.98 2.42
N THR A 209 -19.21 6.81 3.40
CA THR A 209 -19.51 7.10 4.81
C THR A 209 -19.75 8.59 5.04
N ILE A 210 -18.91 9.46 4.47
CA ILE A 210 -19.07 10.92 4.57
C ILE A 210 -20.38 11.36 3.89
N ALA A 211 -20.71 10.79 2.72
CA ALA A 211 -21.96 11.10 2.03
C ALA A 211 -23.18 10.70 2.89
N ALA A 212 -23.16 9.53 3.55
CA ALA A 212 -24.20 9.10 4.46
C ALA A 212 -24.32 10.01 5.70
N TRP A 213 -23.20 10.45 6.28
CA TRP A 213 -23.16 11.37 7.41
C TRP A 213 -23.60 12.80 7.06
N HIS A 214 -23.37 13.22 5.83
CA HIS A 214 -23.88 14.49 5.32
C HIS A 214 -25.42 14.45 5.21
N THR A 215 -25.97 13.39 4.61
CA THR A 215 -27.43 13.22 4.46
C THR A 215 -28.16 13.06 5.79
N SER A 216 -27.54 12.37 6.76
CA SER A 216 -28.11 12.22 8.12
C SER A 216 -27.91 13.43 9.03
N GLY A 217 -27.19 14.46 8.58
CA GLY A 217 -26.91 15.67 9.37
C GLY A 217 -25.89 15.49 10.50
N LEU A 218 -25.29 14.30 10.64
CA LEU A 218 -24.24 14.03 11.65
C LEU A 218 -22.99 14.85 11.40
N LEU A 219 -22.62 15.07 10.14
CA LEU A 219 -21.45 15.87 9.78
C LEU A 219 -21.57 17.31 10.30
N ARG A 220 -22.75 17.91 10.14
CA ARG A 220 -23.04 19.26 10.64
C ARG A 220 -22.92 19.34 12.16
N ALA A 221 -23.36 18.30 12.88
CA ALA A 221 -23.22 18.24 14.34
C ALA A 221 -21.74 18.21 14.78
N MET A 222 -20.86 17.61 13.98
CA MET A 222 -19.41 17.61 14.23
C MET A 222 -18.79 18.97 13.89
N GLU A 223 -19.16 19.55 12.75
CA GLU A 223 -18.62 20.82 12.23
C GLU A 223 -18.85 22.02 13.15
N VAL A 224 -19.98 22.05 13.88
CA VAL A 224 -20.30 23.13 14.83
C VAL A 224 -19.26 23.23 15.96
N ARG A 225 -18.58 22.13 16.31
CA ARG A 225 -17.60 22.09 17.42
C ARG A 225 -16.16 21.95 16.92
N HIS A 226 -15.96 21.18 15.85
CA HIS A 226 -14.66 20.92 15.27
C HIS A 226 -14.75 21.04 13.75
N GLY A 227 -13.89 21.85 13.14
CA GLY A 227 -13.75 21.89 11.68
C GLY A 227 -13.32 20.52 11.15
N VAL A 228 -14.17 19.91 10.31
CA VAL A 228 -13.91 18.62 9.68
C VAL A 228 -13.09 18.85 8.41
N HIS A 229 -11.89 18.27 8.35
CA HIS A 229 -11.03 18.35 7.18
C HIS A 229 -10.77 16.95 6.63
N SER A 230 -11.18 16.73 5.38
CA SER A 230 -10.85 15.50 4.64
C SER A 230 -9.49 15.67 3.95
N ALA A 231 -8.50 14.89 4.39
CA ALA A 231 -7.18 14.89 3.78
C ALA A 231 -7.20 14.10 2.47
N HIS A 232 -7.33 14.80 1.34
CA HIS A 232 -7.14 14.21 0.03
C HIS A 232 -5.66 14.28 -0.34
N THR A 233 -4.98 13.14 -0.36
CA THR A 233 -3.66 13.02 -1.01
C THR A 233 -3.86 13.11 -2.52
N ARG A 234 -3.99 14.34 -3.06
CA ARG A 234 -3.75 14.56 -4.49
C ARG A 234 -2.29 14.19 -4.78
N ALA A 235 -2.11 13.10 -5.52
CA ALA A 235 -0.81 12.64 -5.97
C ALA A 235 -0.11 13.73 -6.81
N ARG A 236 0.79 14.48 -6.18
CA ARG A 236 1.88 15.21 -6.84
C ARG A 236 3.19 14.78 -6.20
N ALA A 237 3.57 13.52 -6.43
CA ALA A 237 4.95 13.00 -6.38
C ALA A 237 4.92 11.45 -6.48
N PRO A 238 5.68 10.82 -7.39
CA PRO A 238 5.65 9.36 -7.59
C PRO A 238 6.51 8.54 -6.59
N LEU A 239 7.00 9.13 -5.48
CA LEU A 239 8.03 8.51 -4.63
C LEU A 239 7.62 8.15 -3.19
N ARG A 240 6.34 8.09 -2.85
CA ARG A 240 5.89 7.56 -1.56
C ARG A 240 4.95 6.36 -1.73
N GLN A 241 5.56 5.24 -2.09
CA GLN A 241 4.95 3.93 -2.01
C GLN A 241 4.86 3.52 -0.51
N HIS A 242 3.67 3.06 -0.10
CA HIS A 242 3.39 2.18 1.04
C HIS A 242 2.80 2.68 2.38
N GLN A 243 2.25 3.91 2.50
CA GLN A 243 1.23 4.17 3.55
C GLN A 243 0.10 5.06 3.04
N GLN A 244 -0.90 4.42 2.42
CA GLN A 244 -2.16 5.02 2.04
C GLN A 244 -3.11 5.01 3.25
N HIS A 245 -2.87 5.86 4.24
CA HIS A 245 -3.84 6.01 5.34
C HIS A 245 -4.82 7.14 5.02
N THR A 246 -6.04 6.76 4.60
CA THR A 246 -7.21 7.64 4.56
C THR A 246 -7.56 8.10 5.95
N CYS A 247 -7.40 9.40 6.20
CA CYS A 247 -7.70 9.99 7.49
C CYS A 247 -8.63 11.20 7.34
N ILE A 248 -9.62 11.27 8.22
CA ILE A 248 -10.35 12.50 8.49
C ILE A 248 -9.76 13.10 9.76
N VAL A 249 -9.41 14.38 9.67
CA VAL A 249 -8.89 15.14 10.79
C VAL A 249 -9.99 16.10 11.24
N VAL A 250 -10.51 15.86 12.43
CA VAL A 250 -11.54 16.68 13.09
C VAL A 250 -10.80 17.56 14.11
N ARG A 251 -10.65 18.87 13.84
CA ARG A 251 -9.90 19.80 14.72
C ARG A 251 -10.81 20.87 15.29
N THR A 252 -10.62 21.26 16.55
CA THR A 252 -11.18 22.54 17.03
C THR A 252 -10.66 23.69 16.17
N SER A 253 -11.51 24.66 15.85
CA SER A 253 -11.31 25.66 14.78
C SER A 253 -10.16 26.67 15.00
N ALA A 254 -9.22 26.43 15.90
CA ALA A 254 -8.23 27.41 16.33
C ALA A 254 -6.77 27.10 15.94
N ARG A 255 -6.44 25.95 15.32
CA ARG A 255 -5.05 25.67 14.89
C ARG A 255 -4.95 25.17 13.46
N ALA A 256 -4.46 26.08 12.61
CA ALA A 256 -4.10 25.88 11.23
C ALA A 256 -3.22 24.63 11.01
N CYS A 257 -3.39 24.05 9.82
CA CYS A 257 -2.79 22.81 9.38
C CYS A 257 -1.26 22.94 9.22
N VAL A 258 -0.49 22.70 10.29
CA VAL A 258 0.88 22.23 10.12
C VAL A 258 0.81 20.75 9.81
N ARG A 259 1.17 20.42 8.57
CA ARG A 259 1.36 19.05 8.07
C ARG A 259 2.09 18.21 9.11
N ALA A 260 1.48 17.10 9.51
CA ALA A 260 2.18 16.02 10.18
C ALA A 260 3.11 15.32 9.17
N GLY A 261 4.26 15.96 8.90
CA GLY A 261 5.50 15.23 8.72
C GLY A 261 6.17 15.20 10.08
N CYS A 262 6.45 14.02 10.61
CA CYS A 262 7.25 13.86 11.82
C CYS A 262 8.60 14.56 11.63
N GLN A 263 8.74 15.76 12.20
CA GLN A 263 10.01 16.25 12.71
C GLN A 263 9.79 16.48 14.20
N ALA A 264 10.31 15.55 15.00
CA ALA A 264 10.57 15.83 16.40
C ALA A 264 11.65 16.92 16.44
N PRO A 265 11.45 18.04 17.15
CA PRO A 265 12.57 18.91 17.49
C PRO A 265 13.44 18.17 18.51
N VAL A 266 14.64 17.82 18.08
CA VAL A 266 15.73 17.45 18.98
C VAL A 266 16.18 18.73 19.66
N HIS A 267 15.89 18.88 20.96
CA HIS A 267 16.73 19.57 21.94
C HIS A 267 16.38 19.05 23.33
#